data_AF-A0A382IKL2-F1
#
_entry.id   AF-A0A382IKL2-F1
#
_cell.length_a   1.000
_cell.length_b   1.000
_cell.length_c   1.000
_cell.angle_alpha   90.00
_cell.angle_beta   90.00
_cell.angle_gamma   90.00
#
_symmetry.space_group_name_H-M   'P 1'
#
loop_
_entity.id
_entity.type
_entity.pdbx_description
1 polymer ?
#
loop_
_entity_poly.entity_id
_entity_poly.type
_entity_poly.pdbx_seq_one_letter_code
_entity_poly.pdbx_strand_id
1 'polypeptide(L)'
;MALPFLAHCRDAHENDRIVAIAREWVVPVVKNSPFINDMLRIANNEDKGVAGATQIGRQLKSKELDRLYLLSGSWRSAYIGWFSGAKERIGYTGQGRSPLLTEVITLPSEKTHRSKKYLNLLKEYDTTAELTAPIAVTDDEVASAKVLLESLNMASPLA
;
A
#
# COMPACT_ATOMS: atom_id res chain seq x y z
N MET A 1 -6.42 -7.53 1.57
CA MET A 1 -5.14 -7.02 2.10
C MET A 1 -4.30 -6.49 0.96
N ALA A 2 -3.33 -5.61 1.24
CA ALA A 2 -2.48 -4.97 0.22
C ALA A 2 -1.19 -5.75 -0.10
N LEU A 3 -0.75 -6.68 0.76
CA LEU A 3 0.50 -7.43 0.54
C LEU A 3 0.51 -8.20 -0.79
N PRO A 4 -0.57 -8.90 -1.22
CA PRO A 4 -0.58 -9.56 -2.52
C PRO A 4 -0.43 -8.58 -3.67
N PHE A 5 -1.01 -7.38 -3.54
CA PHE A 5 -0.81 -6.33 -4.54
C PHE A 5 0.65 -5.88 -4.61
N LEU A 6 1.36 -5.78 -3.48
CA LEU A 6 2.78 -5.41 -3.50
C LEU A 6 3.63 -6.48 -4.19
N ALA A 7 3.39 -7.77 -3.90
CA ALA A 7 4.08 -8.88 -4.54
C ALA A 7 3.88 -8.86 -6.06
N HIS A 8 2.62 -8.82 -6.51
CA HIS A 8 2.28 -8.78 -7.94
C HIS A 8 2.75 -7.49 -8.63
N CYS A 9 2.76 -6.37 -7.92
CA CYS A 9 3.33 -5.12 -8.43
C CYS A 9 4.83 -5.27 -8.68
N ARG A 10 5.58 -5.93 -7.77
CA ARG A 10 6.99 -6.25 -8.00
C ARG A 10 7.16 -7.17 -9.21
N ASP A 11 6.35 -8.21 -9.35
CA ASP A 11 6.45 -9.14 -10.48
C ASP A 11 6.21 -8.42 -11.83
N ALA A 12 5.23 -7.52 -11.88
CA ALA A 12 4.94 -6.72 -13.07
C ALA A 12 5.98 -5.61 -13.34
N HIS A 13 6.79 -5.28 -12.34
CA HIS A 13 7.72 -4.13 -12.35
C HIS A 13 9.07 -4.50 -11.74
N GLU A 14 9.68 -5.60 -12.22
CA GLU A 14 10.85 -6.23 -11.59
C GLU A 14 11.99 -5.24 -11.31
N ASN A 15 12.27 -4.35 -12.25
CA ASN A 15 13.39 -3.39 -12.18
C ASN A 15 13.00 -1.99 -11.68
N ASP A 16 11.72 -1.73 -11.43
CA ASP A 16 11.27 -0.38 -11.06
C ASP A 16 11.46 -0.10 -9.57
N ARG A 17 11.61 1.18 -9.23
CA ARG A 17 11.60 1.65 -7.84
C ARG A 17 10.16 1.71 -7.32
N ILE A 18 9.80 0.80 -6.43
CA ILE A 18 8.50 0.76 -5.77
C ILE A 18 8.56 1.48 -4.42
N VAL A 19 7.72 2.50 -4.26
CA VAL A 19 7.59 3.27 -3.02
C VAL A 19 6.24 2.97 -2.35
N ALA A 20 6.24 2.42 -1.14
CA ALA A 20 5.02 2.28 -0.36
C ALA A 20 4.64 3.59 0.33
N ILE A 21 3.36 3.95 0.33
CA ILE A 21 2.85 5.09 1.11
C ILE A 21 1.90 4.55 2.16
N ALA A 22 2.28 4.66 3.43
CA ALA A 22 1.56 4.01 4.52
C ALA A 22 1.42 4.91 5.73
N ARG A 23 0.38 4.65 6.53
CA ARG A 23 0.24 5.24 7.87
C ARG A 23 1.34 4.72 8.78
N GLU A 24 1.79 5.53 9.72
CA GLU A 24 2.76 5.16 10.78
C GLU A 24 2.46 3.78 11.38
N TRP A 25 1.22 3.55 11.81
CA TRP A 25 0.81 2.30 12.44
C TRP A 25 0.76 1.09 11.48
N VAL A 26 0.85 1.30 10.17
CA VAL A 26 0.92 0.24 9.15
C VAL A 26 2.37 -0.08 8.79
N VAL A 27 3.31 0.83 9.07
CA VAL A 27 4.74 0.66 8.74
C VAL A 27 5.32 -0.69 9.19
N PRO A 28 5.08 -1.18 10.42
CA PRO A 28 5.66 -2.46 10.86
C PRO A 28 5.31 -3.65 9.96
N VAL A 29 4.17 -3.61 9.26
CA VAL A 29 3.71 -4.68 8.36
C VAL A 29 4.42 -4.65 7.00
N VAL A 30 4.92 -3.49 6.58
CA VAL A 30 5.37 -3.25 5.20
C VAL A 30 6.86 -2.91 5.10
N LYS A 31 7.47 -2.34 6.16
CA LYS A 31 8.85 -1.83 6.15
C LYS A 31 9.90 -2.87 5.73
N ASN A 32 9.69 -4.14 6.09
CA ASN A 32 10.61 -5.24 5.81
C ASN A 32 10.25 -5.99 4.51
N SER A 33 9.19 -5.58 3.82
CA SER A 33 8.70 -6.26 2.63
C SER A 33 9.76 -6.25 1.53
N PRO A 34 10.10 -7.41 0.93
CA PRO A 34 11.07 -7.47 -0.16
C PRO A 34 10.54 -6.84 -1.46
N PHE A 35 9.24 -6.54 -1.52
CA PHE A 35 8.58 -6.03 -2.72
C PHE A 35 8.76 -4.52 -2.93
N ILE A 36 9.20 -3.78 -1.90
CA ILE A 36 9.35 -2.32 -1.96
C ILE A 36 10.81 -1.88 -1.82
N ASN A 37 11.16 -0.74 -2.40
CA ASN A 37 12.49 -0.14 -2.29
C ASN A 37 12.54 1.01 -1.29
N ASP A 38 11.42 1.68 -1.04
CA ASP A 38 11.34 2.87 -0.22
C ASP A 38 9.92 3.03 0.33
N MET A 39 9.77 3.91 1.31
CA MET A 39 8.49 4.18 1.94
C MET A 39 8.34 5.67 2.29
N LEU A 40 7.16 6.23 2.01
CA LEU A 40 6.71 7.47 2.62
C LEU A 40 5.74 7.15 3.76
N ARG A 41 6.08 7.61 4.95
CA ARG A 41 5.29 7.43 6.16
C ARG A 41 4.42 8.64 6.38
N ILE A 42 3.14 8.41 6.66
CA ILE A 42 2.19 9.46 7.03
C ILE A 42 1.85 9.29 8.51
N ALA A 43 2.29 10.23 9.33
CA ALA A 43 2.01 10.26 10.76
C ALA A 43 0.52 10.54 11.04
N ASN A 44 0.12 10.33 12.29
CA ASN A 44 -1.25 10.58 12.73
C ASN A 44 -1.61 12.05 12.50
N ASN A 45 -2.72 12.29 11.80
CA ASN A 45 -3.21 13.63 11.46
C ASN A 45 -2.28 14.48 10.58
N GLU A 46 -1.17 13.95 10.06
CA GLU A 46 -0.25 14.71 9.21
C GLU A 46 -0.91 15.16 7.90
N ASP A 47 -1.80 14.34 7.36
CA ASP A 47 -2.60 14.65 6.19
C ASP A 47 -3.96 15.28 6.53
N LYS A 48 -4.15 15.81 7.74
CA LYS A 48 -5.44 16.38 8.14
C LYS A 48 -5.72 17.67 7.37
N GLY A 49 -6.92 17.74 6.79
CA GLY A 49 -7.35 18.88 5.99
C GLY A 49 -6.55 19.05 4.69
N VAL A 50 -6.80 20.15 3.99
CA VAL A 50 -6.14 20.44 2.70
C VAL A 50 -4.66 20.75 2.91
N ALA A 51 -4.30 21.53 3.93
CA ALA A 51 -2.91 21.90 4.17
C ALA A 51 -2.01 20.69 4.42
N GLY A 52 -2.43 19.76 5.29
CA GLY A 52 -1.69 18.52 5.54
C GLY A 52 -1.59 17.64 4.30
N ALA A 53 -2.71 17.45 3.58
CA ALA A 53 -2.71 16.69 2.35
C ALA A 53 -1.77 17.31 1.27
N THR A 54 -1.73 18.64 1.16
CA THR A 54 -0.80 19.36 0.26
C THR A 54 0.64 19.14 0.67
N GLN A 55 0.96 19.14 1.96
CA GLN A 55 2.31 18.88 2.45
C GLN A 55 2.78 17.47 2.07
N ILE A 56 1.94 16.45 2.26
CA ILE A 56 2.24 15.08 1.80
C ILE A 56 2.39 15.04 0.28
N GLY A 57 1.51 15.70 -0.47
CA GLY A 57 1.61 15.82 -1.91
C GLY A 57 2.94 16.41 -2.37
N ARG A 58 3.45 17.46 -1.69
CA ARG A 58 4.76 18.06 -1.97
C ARG A 58 5.91 17.09 -1.73
N GLN A 59 5.87 16.34 -0.63
CA GLN A 59 6.88 15.31 -0.33
C GLN A 59 6.87 14.20 -1.38
N LEU A 60 5.70 13.84 -1.92
CA LEU A 60 5.62 12.87 -3.00
C LEU A 60 6.07 13.44 -4.35
N LYS A 61 5.86 14.73 -4.58
CA LYS A 61 6.32 15.39 -5.81
C LYS A 61 7.83 15.30 -5.97
N SER A 62 8.60 15.39 -4.88
CA SER A 62 10.06 15.21 -4.94
C SER A 62 10.51 13.77 -5.19
N LYS A 63 9.59 12.79 -5.18
CA LYS A 63 9.88 11.40 -5.54
C LYS A 63 9.71 11.12 -7.04
N GLU A 64 9.19 12.08 -7.82
CA GLU A 64 9.08 12.01 -9.28
C GLU A 64 8.41 10.72 -9.79
N LEU A 65 7.35 10.28 -9.11
CA LEU A 65 6.68 9.01 -9.41
C LEU A 65 6.06 9.03 -10.81
N ASP A 66 6.39 8.07 -11.66
CA ASP A 66 5.70 7.92 -12.94
C ASP A 66 4.26 7.41 -12.75
N ARG A 67 4.08 6.46 -11.82
CA ARG A 67 2.80 5.81 -11.57
C ARG A 67 2.47 5.77 -10.08
N LEU A 68 1.20 6.01 -9.76
CA LEU A 68 0.67 5.92 -8.41
C LEU A 68 -0.61 5.10 -8.38
N TYR A 69 -0.62 4.02 -7.60
CA TYR A 69 -1.79 3.18 -7.37
C TYR A 69 -2.48 3.55 -6.06
N LEU A 70 -3.76 3.92 -6.14
CA LEU A 70 -4.54 4.39 -5.00
C LEU A 70 -5.42 3.26 -4.46
N LEU A 71 -4.84 2.47 -3.55
CA LEU A 71 -5.55 1.35 -2.91
C LEU A 71 -6.68 1.80 -1.96
N SER A 72 -6.60 3.03 -1.43
CA SER A 72 -7.68 3.61 -0.62
C SER A 72 -8.71 4.29 -1.51
N GLY A 73 -10.00 4.18 -1.20
CA GLY A 73 -11.11 4.85 -1.89
C GLY A 73 -11.31 6.34 -1.56
N SER A 74 -10.44 6.96 -0.76
CA SER A 74 -10.68 8.29 -0.21
C SER A 74 -10.36 9.43 -1.19
N TRP A 75 -11.20 10.47 -1.20
CA TRP A 75 -10.94 11.71 -1.97
C TRP A 75 -9.57 12.31 -1.61
N ARG A 76 -9.24 12.34 -0.32
CA ARG A 76 -7.98 12.91 0.17
C ARG A 76 -6.75 12.18 -0.38
N SER A 77 -6.78 10.84 -0.50
CA SER A 77 -5.68 10.11 -1.16
C SER A 77 -5.55 10.48 -2.64
N ALA A 78 -6.67 10.73 -3.33
CA ALA A 78 -6.68 11.20 -4.70
C ALA A 78 -6.07 12.60 -4.83
N TYR A 79 -6.40 13.49 -3.90
CA TYR A 79 -5.83 14.83 -3.86
C TYR A 79 -4.32 14.81 -3.65
N ILE A 80 -3.83 14.00 -2.70
CA ILE A 80 -2.40 13.79 -2.47
C ILE A 80 -1.71 13.29 -3.75
N GLY A 81 -2.30 12.29 -4.42
CA GLY A 81 -1.75 11.74 -5.66
C GLY A 81 -1.79 12.71 -6.84
N TRP A 82 -2.84 13.51 -6.96
CA TRP A 82 -2.91 14.57 -7.97
C TRP A 82 -1.84 15.63 -7.72
N PHE A 83 -1.67 16.06 -6.47
CA PHE A 83 -0.68 17.06 -6.11
C PHE A 83 0.76 16.55 -6.27
N SER A 84 1.01 15.25 -6.08
CA SER A 84 2.33 14.65 -6.29
C SER A 84 2.81 14.77 -7.74
N GLY A 85 1.92 15.07 -8.69
CA GLY A 85 2.29 15.22 -10.10
C GLY A 85 2.62 13.90 -10.78
N ALA A 86 2.24 12.76 -10.21
CA ALA A 86 2.50 11.47 -10.85
C ALA A 86 1.80 11.37 -12.20
N LYS A 87 2.48 10.92 -13.25
CA LYS A 87 1.95 10.92 -14.64
C LYS A 87 0.70 10.04 -14.74
N GLU A 88 0.74 8.86 -14.11
CA GLU A 88 -0.37 7.94 -14.01
C GLU A 88 -0.86 7.84 -12.56
N ARG A 89 -2.17 8.01 -12.35
CA ARG A 89 -2.85 7.94 -11.06
C ARG A 89 -4.04 7.02 -11.21
N ILE A 90 -3.88 5.78 -10.76
CA ILE A 90 -4.79 4.67 -11.02
C ILE A 90 -5.56 4.36 -9.75
N GLY A 91 -6.88 4.29 -9.84
CA GLY A 91 -7.71 3.97 -8.69
C GLY A 91 -9.17 3.79 -9.03
N TYR A 92 -9.93 3.35 -8.03
CA TYR A 92 -11.36 3.15 -8.18
C TYR A 92 -12.15 4.46 -8.20
N THR A 93 -13.29 4.44 -8.90
CA THR A 93 -14.36 5.45 -8.79
C THR A 93 -14.83 5.66 -7.35
N GLY A 94 -15.54 6.75 -7.10
CA GLY A 94 -16.20 7.05 -5.82
C GLY A 94 -15.99 8.49 -5.36
N GLN A 95 -16.79 8.95 -4.37
CA GLN A 95 -16.61 10.19 -3.60
C GLN A 95 -16.11 11.42 -4.40
N GLY A 96 -16.56 11.60 -5.65
CA GLY A 96 -16.14 12.71 -6.53
C GLY A 96 -14.65 12.76 -6.90
N ARG A 97 -13.88 11.68 -6.68
CA ARG A 97 -12.41 11.71 -6.85
C ARG A 97 -11.92 11.49 -8.28
N SER A 98 -12.79 11.02 -9.17
CA SER A 98 -12.42 10.62 -10.53
C SER A 98 -11.65 11.70 -11.32
N PRO A 99 -11.97 13.01 -11.23
CA PRO A 99 -11.20 14.06 -11.91
C PRO A 99 -9.73 14.17 -11.46
N LEU A 100 -9.38 13.62 -10.29
CA LEU A 100 -8.02 13.63 -9.74
C LEU A 100 -7.20 12.42 -10.19
N LEU A 101 -7.83 11.43 -10.82
CA LEU A 101 -7.20 10.23 -11.36
C LEU A 101 -6.96 10.42 -12.87
N THR A 102 -5.91 9.80 -13.40
CA THR A 102 -5.75 9.68 -14.87
C THR A 102 -6.41 8.43 -15.39
N GLU A 103 -6.49 7.40 -14.54
CA GLU A 103 -7.11 6.15 -14.88
C GLU A 103 -8.10 5.76 -13.79
N VAL A 104 -9.35 5.62 -14.22
CA VAL A 104 -10.49 5.42 -13.35
C VAL A 104 -11.02 4.02 -13.59
N ILE A 105 -10.94 3.18 -12.56
CA ILE A 105 -11.47 1.82 -12.60
C ILE A 105 -12.83 1.81 -11.94
N THR A 106 -13.84 1.25 -12.60
CA THR A 106 -15.18 1.13 -12.03
C THR A 106 -15.18 0.10 -10.91
N LEU A 107 -15.78 0.45 -9.77
CA LEU A 107 -16.00 -0.52 -8.69
C LEU A 107 -16.83 -1.71 -9.20
N PRO A 108 -16.44 -2.96 -8.90
CA PRO A 108 -17.26 -4.12 -9.22
C PRO A 108 -18.65 -4.00 -8.56
N SER A 109 -19.71 -4.34 -9.30
CA SER A 109 -21.08 -4.42 -8.77
C SER A 109 -21.22 -5.52 -7.72
N GLU A 110 -20.50 -6.62 -7.93
CA GLU A 110 -20.48 -7.76 -7.03
C GLU A 110 -19.56 -7.56 -5.81
N LYS A 111 -19.88 -8.26 -4.72
CA LYS A 111 -19.03 -8.26 -3.53
C LYS A 111 -17.72 -9.01 -3.79
N THR A 112 -16.68 -8.28 -4.18
CA THR A 112 -15.34 -8.83 -4.37
C THR A 112 -14.47 -8.71 -3.12
N HIS A 113 -13.66 -9.73 -2.86
CA HIS A 113 -12.63 -9.70 -1.83
C HIS A 113 -11.66 -8.53 -2.04
N ARG A 114 -11.28 -7.82 -0.96
CA ARG A 114 -10.48 -6.58 -1.06
C ARG A 114 -9.12 -6.80 -1.72
N SER A 115 -8.46 -7.94 -1.51
CA SER A 115 -7.18 -8.24 -2.19
C SER A 115 -7.35 -8.31 -3.71
N LYS A 116 -8.42 -8.97 -4.19
CA LYS A 116 -8.74 -9.05 -5.62
C LYS A 116 -9.05 -7.67 -6.20
N LYS A 117 -9.74 -6.81 -5.45
CA LYS A 117 -9.94 -5.40 -5.85
C LYS A 117 -8.61 -4.67 -6.04
N TYR A 118 -7.65 -4.85 -5.14
CA TYR A 118 -6.34 -4.19 -5.29
C TYR A 118 -5.58 -4.72 -6.49
N LEU A 119 -5.52 -6.03 -6.68
CA LEU A 119 -4.85 -6.63 -7.83
C LEU A 119 -5.45 -6.18 -9.16
N ASN A 120 -6.77 -5.98 -9.22
CA ASN A 120 -7.43 -5.43 -10.41
C ASN A 120 -6.98 -4.03 -10.80
N LEU A 121 -6.29 -3.28 -9.94
CA LEU A 121 -5.66 -2.01 -10.31
C LEU A 121 -4.43 -2.21 -11.22
N LEU A 122 -3.83 -3.40 -11.25
CA LEU A 122 -2.72 -3.74 -12.15
C LEU A 122 -3.21 -4.03 -13.59
N LYS A 123 -4.53 -4.08 -13.83
CA LYS A 123 -5.24 -4.49 -15.06
C LYS A 123 -4.99 -5.92 -15.52
N GLU A 124 -3.73 -6.32 -15.65
CA GLU A 124 -3.29 -7.61 -16.14
C GLU A 124 -2.66 -8.38 -14.98
N TYR A 125 -3.52 -8.85 -14.06
CA TYR A 125 -3.09 -9.77 -13.02
C TYR A 125 -3.76 -11.13 -13.23
N ASP A 126 -3.02 -12.19 -12.97
CA ASP A 126 -3.57 -13.53 -13.00
C ASP A 126 -4.61 -13.70 -11.88
N THR A 127 -5.88 -13.80 -12.28
CA THR A 127 -7.01 -13.97 -11.35
C THR A 127 -6.99 -15.30 -10.58
N THR A 128 -6.17 -16.26 -11.03
CA THR A 128 -5.93 -17.54 -10.37
C THR A 128 -4.72 -17.51 -9.44
N ALA A 129 -3.90 -16.46 -9.53
CA ALA A 129 -2.69 -16.37 -8.73
C ALA A 129 -2.97 -16.26 -7.24
N GLU A 130 -2.00 -16.74 -6.47
CA GLU A 130 -2.11 -16.85 -5.04
C GLU A 130 -2.30 -15.46 -4.41
N LEU A 131 -3.30 -15.35 -3.53
CA LEU A 131 -3.61 -14.11 -2.81
C LEU A 131 -2.82 -14.01 -1.49
N THR A 132 -1.74 -14.77 -1.36
CA THR A 132 -0.90 -14.83 -0.17
C THR A 132 0.38 -14.05 -0.45
N ALA A 133 0.77 -13.24 0.53
CA ALA A 133 2.06 -12.59 0.57
C ALA A 133 2.40 -12.45 2.05
N PRO A 134 3.54 -13.01 2.50
CA PRO A 134 3.87 -13.02 3.91
C PRO A 134 4.20 -11.60 4.41
N ILE A 135 4.00 -11.39 5.71
CA ILE A 135 4.62 -10.27 6.40
C ILE A 135 6.07 -10.67 6.66
N ALA A 136 7.01 -9.91 6.12
CA ALA A 136 8.43 -10.13 6.38
C ALA A 136 8.75 -9.75 7.82
N VAL A 137 9.25 -10.72 8.59
CA VAL A 137 9.71 -10.56 9.96
C VAL A 137 11.22 -10.71 10.00
N THR A 138 11.87 -9.91 10.84
CA THR A 138 13.32 -9.92 11.03
C THR A 138 13.73 -10.98 12.06
N ASP A 139 15.00 -11.42 12.00
CA ASP A 139 15.56 -12.34 12.99
C ASP A 139 15.47 -11.76 14.42
N ASP A 140 15.62 -10.45 14.57
CA ASP A 140 15.48 -9.75 15.86
C ASP A 140 14.04 -9.77 16.38
N GLU A 141 13.04 -9.59 15.50
CA GLU A 141 11.61 -9.72 15.85
C GLU A 141 11.30 -11.16 16.28
N VAL A 142 11.85 -12.16 15.58
CA VAL A 142 11.70 -13.58 15.94
C VAL A 142 12.39 -13.88 17.28
N ALA A 143 13.61 -13.39 17.51
CA ALA A 143 14.33 -13.59 18.76
C ALA A 143 13.59 -12.95 19.95
N SER A 144 13.11 -11.71 19.77
CA SER A 144 12.31 -10.99 20.77
C SER A 144 11.01 -11.72 21.10
N ALA A 145 10.33 -12.26 20.08
CA ALA A 145 9.12 -13.04 20.26
C ALA A 145 9.37 -14.33 21.07
N LYS A 146 10.48 -15.03 20.83
CA LYS A 146 10.85 -16.23 21.61
C LYS A 146 11.02 -15.91 23.09
N VAL A 147 11.78 -14.87 23.43
CA VAL A 147 11.97 -14.42 24.82
C VAL A 147 10.64 -14.06 25.48
N LEU A 148 9.76 -13.36 24.75
CA LEU A 148 8.43 -13.00 25.25
C LEU A 148 7.58 -14.25 25.52
N LEU A 149 7.53 -15.19 24.58
CA LEU A 149 6.78 -16.43 24.73
C LEU A 149 7.28 -17.27 25.92
N GLU A 150 8.59 -17.37 26.11
CA GLU A 150 9.19 -18.02 27.28
C GLU A 150 8.75 -17.35 28.58
N SER A 151 8.79 -16.02 28.65
CA SER A 151 8.34 -15.26 29.84
C SER A 151 6.86 -15.48 30.18
N LEU A 152 6.05 -15.85 29.20
CA LEU A 152 4.63 -16.15 29.34
C LEU A 152 4.35 -17.65 29.58
N ASN A 153 5.38 -18.47 29.76
CA ASN A 153 5.29 -19.94 29.83
C ASN A 153 4.65 -20.58 28.58
N MET A 154 4.85 -19.96 27.41
CA MET A 154 4.37 -20.42 26.10
C MET A 154 5.52 -20.83 25.17
N ALA A 155 6.51 -21.57 25.68
CA ALA A 155 7.71 -21.93 24.91
C ALA A 155 7.43 -22.85 23.69
N SER A 156 6.24 -23.44 23.59
CA SER A 156 5.80 -24.25 22.44
C SER A 156 4.30 -24.06 22.21
N PRO A 157 3.88 -22.91 21.64
CA PRO A 157 2.48 -22.69 21.33
C PRO A 157 2.06 -23.61 20.19
N LEU A 158 0.85 -24.17 20.28
CA LEU A 158 0.26 -24.93 19.18
C LEU A 158 -0.01 -23.95 18.02
N ALA A 159 0.53 -24.27 16.84
CA ALA A 159 0.28 -23.53 15.60
C ALA A 159 -1.03 -24.00 14.94
#